data_AF-A0A2P8QSW7-F1
#
_entry.id   AF-A0A2P8QSW7-F1
#
_cell.length_a   1.000
_cell.length_b   1.000
_cell.length_c   1.000
_cell.angle_alpha   90.00
_cell.angle_beta   90.00
_cell.angle_gamma   90.00
#
_symmetry.space_group_name_H-M   'P 1'
#
loop_
_entity.id
_entity.type
_entity.pdbx_description
1 polymer ?
#
loop_
_entity_poly.entity_id
_entity_poly.type
_entity_poly.pdbx_seq_one_letter_code
_entity_poly.pdbx_strand_id
1 'polypeptide(L)'
;MGSPAIAGIESLLLDEELGEKLEKFNSREAMVFVSGQINVDNPESIRIIQDPRQFPTIRASKSGNITLEATPLTIVGQILDNSLAKSQLQVRSINVSQTTR
;
A
#
# COMPACT_ATOMS: atom_id res chain seq x y z
N MET A 1 15.23 -27.47 4.04
CA MET A 1 13.97 -27.25 3.28
C MET A 1 13.38 -25.95 3.79
N GLY A 2 13.27 -24.93 2.94
CA GLY A 2 12.63 -23.67 3.30
C GLY A 2 11.11 -23.86 3.30
N SER A 3 10.42 -23.27 4.28
CA SER A 3 8.96 -23.31 4.34
C SER A 3 8.37 -22.52 3.17
N PRO A 4 7.23 -22.95 2.60
CA PRO A 4 6.59 -22.23 1.52
C PRO A 4 6.10 -20.86 2.01
N ALA A 5 6.33 -19.83 1.20
CA ALA A 5 5.73 -18.52 1.42
C ALA A 5 4.23 -18.59 1.09
N ILE A 6 3.40 -17.98 1.93
CA ILE A 6 1.95 -17.92 1.73
C ILE A 6 1.60 -16.50 1.28
N ALA A 7 1.00 -16.38 0.09
CA ALA A 7 0.51 -15.12 -0.45
C ALA A 7 -1.01 -14.99 -0.22
N GLY A 8 -1.42 -13.95 0.51
CA GLY A 8 -2.80 -13.50 0.64
C GLY A 8 -3.08 -12.34 -0.30
N ILE A 9 -4.26 -12.31 -0.92
CA ILE A 9 -4.74 -11.18 -1.72
C ILE A 9 -6.11 -10.80 -1.19
N GLU A 10 -6.24 -9.55 -0.74
CA GLU A 10 -7.50 -8.98 -0.27
C GLU A 10 -7.84 -7.75 -1.10
N SER A 11 -9.13 -7.58 -1.41
CA SER A 11 -9.65 -6.34 -1.97
C SER A 11 -10.30 -5.51 -0.87
N LEU A 12 -9.90 -4.25 -0.77
CA LEU A 12 -10.46 -3.28 0.13
C LEU A 12 -11.25 -2.25 -0.68
N LEU A 13 -12.51 -2.07 -0.30
CA LEU A 13 -13.28 -0.89 -0.64
C LEU A 13 -13.15 0.08 0.52
N LEU A 14 -12.62 1.25 0.21
CA LEU A 14 -12.40 2.33 1.15
C LEU A 14 -13.45 3.40 0.90
N ASP A 15 -14.34 3.55 1.87
CA ASP A 15 -15.29 4.66 1.99
C ASP A 15 -15.03 5.48 3.29
N GLU A 16 -13.95 5.17 4.02
CA GLU A 16 -13.57 5.64 5.37
C GLU A 16 -12.05 5.89 5.44
N GLU A 17 -11.51 6.33 6.60
CA GLU A 17 -10.08 6.60 6.79
C GLU A 17 -9.19 5.39 6.44
N LEU A 18 -8.25 5.62 5.52
CA LEU A 18 -7.37 4.58 4.97
C LEU A 18 -6.40 4.00 6.01
N GLY A 19 -5.96 4.82 6.97
CA GLY A 19 -5.01 4.44 8.00
C GLY A 19 -5.47 3.22 8.79
N GLU A 20 -6.69 3.28 9.36
CA GLU A 20 -7.23 2.23 10.23
C GLU A 20 -7.39 0.88 9.50
N LYS A 21 -7.83 0.88 8.24
CA LYS A 21 -7.98 -0.37 7.47
C LYS A 21 -6.64 -0.97 7.03
N LEU A 22 -5.60 -0.16 6.92
CA LEU A 22 -4.26 -0.63 6.58
C LEU A 22 -3.50 -1.17 7.79
N GLU A 23 -3.82 -0.71 9.01
CA GLU A 23 -3.21 -1.22 10.25
C GLU A 23 -3.37 -2.74 10.41
N LYS A 24 -4.50 -3.32 10.00
CA LYS A 24 -4.72 -4.77 10.08
C LYS A 24 -3.70 -5.59 9.26
N PHE A 25 -3.06 -4.97 8.26
CA PHE A 25 -2.01 -5.59 7.45
C PHE A 25 -0.60 -5.21 7.90
N ASN A 26 -0.46 -4.31 8.87
CA ASN A 26 0.84 -3.91 9.42
C ASN A 26 1.37 -4.98 10.38
N SER A 27 1.60 -6.18 9.86
CA SER A 27 2.15 -7.30 10.60
C SER A 27 3.66 -7.37 10.38
N ARG A 28 4.44 -7.41 11.47
CA ARG A 28 5.92 -7.38 11.42
C ARG A 28 6.56 -8.55 10.66
N GLU A 29 5.80 -9.61 10.42
CA GLU A 29 6.26 -10.85 9.78
C GLU A 29 5.82 -10.99 8.31
N ALA A 30 5.08 -10.00 7.80
CA ALA A 30 4.53 -10.02 6.45
C ALA A 30 5.13 -8.91 5.58
N MET A 31 5.52 -9.25 4.35
CA MET A 31 5.74 -8.23 3.32
C MET A 31 4.39 -7.87 2.72
N VAL A 32 4.00 -6.59 2.80
CA VAL A 32 2.70 -6.13 2.31
C VAL A 32 2.86 -5.09 1.21
N PHE A 33 2.18 -5.35 0.11
CA PHE A 33 2.15 -4.51 -1.08
C PHE A 33 0.71 -4.09 -1.38
N VAL A 34 0.52 -2.85 -1.78
CA VAL A 34 -0.78 -2.26 -2.11
C VAL A 34 -0.79 -1.83 -3.56
N SER A 35 -1.84 -2.20 -4.28
CA SER A 35 -2.08 -1.78 -5.65
C SER A 35 -3.49 -1.23 -5.78
N GLY A 36 -3.69 -0.22 -6.61
CA GLY A 36 -5.02 0.33 -6.84
C GLY A 36 -5.00 1.82 -7.11
N GLN A 37 -6.16 2.44 -7.07
CA GLN A 37 -6.32 3.87 -7.31
C GLN A 37 -6.96 4.54 -6.12
N ILE A 38 -6.36 5.64 -5.69
CA ILE A 38 -6.73 6.44 -4.53
C ILE A 38 -7.07 7.83 -5.01
N ASN A 39 -8.29 8.28 -4.73
CA ASN A 39 -8.65 9.67 -4.94
C ASN A 39 -8.38 10.43 -3.65
N VAL A 40 -7.55 11.45 -3.73
CA VAL A 40 -7.16 12.30 -2.61
C VAL A 40 -7.63 13.72 -2.85
N ASP A 41 -8.16 14.33 -1.80
CA ASP A 41 -8.73 15.69 -1.87
C ASP A 41 -7.65 16.76 -2.11
N ASN A 42 -6.41 16.51 -1.69
CA ASN A 42 -5.28 17.42 -1.87
C ASN A 42 -4.05 16.69 -2.45
N PRO A 43 -3.95 16.55 -3.79
CA PRO A 43 -2.78 15.94 -4.41
C PRO A 43 -1.48 16.72 -4.16
N GLU A 44 -1.55 18.03 -3.94
CA GLU A 44 -0.38 18.90 -3.76
C GLU A 44 0.28 18.71 -2.38
N SER A 45 -0.43 18.16 -1.40
CA SER A 45 0.17 17.83 -0.09
C SER A 45 0.99 16.54 -0.09
N ILE A 46 0.90 15.74 -1.14
CA ILE A 46 1.55 14.44 -1.23
C ILE A 46 3.01 14.58 -1.70
N ARG A 47 3.93 14.18 -0.83
CA ARG A 47 5.36 14.15 -1.15
C ARG A 47 5.77 12.74 -1.57
N ILE A 48 5.85 12.52 -2.88
CA ILE A 48 6.34 11.26 -3.43
C ILE A 48 7.86 11.37 -3.60
N ILE A 49 8.61 10.65 -2.77
CA ILE A 49 10.06 10.51 -2.93
C ILE A 49 10.31 9.31 -3.85
N GLN A 50 10.73 9.57 -5.09
CA GLN A 50 11.04 8.52 -6.08
C GLN A 50 12.55 8.44 -6.30
N ASP A 51 13.12 7.23 -6.24
CA ASP A 51 14.48 6.99 -6.76
C ASP A 51 14.38 6.90 -8.30
N PRO A 52 15.09 7.76 -9.07
CA PRO A 52 15.04 7.74 -10.53
C PRO A 52 15.56 6.44 -11.17
N ARG A 53 16.22 5.57 -10.39
CA ARG A 53 16.71 4.26 -10.86
C ARG A 53 15.71 3.12 -10.62
N GLN A 54 14.58 3.38 -9.97
CA GLN A 54 13.54 2.39 -9.70
C GLN A 54 12.29 2.70 -10.51
N PHE A 55 11.53 1.66 -10.86
CA PHE A 55 10.21 1.86 -11.45
C PHE A 55 9.31 2.56 -10.43
N PRO A 56 8.62 3.65 -10.81
CA PRO A 56 7.76 4.37 -9.89
C PRO A 56 6.57 3.49 -9.52
N THR A 57 6.52 3.09 -8.24
CA THR A 57 5.41 2.31 -7.68
C THR A 57 4.22 3.18 -7.30
N ILE A 58 4.34 4.50 -7.42
CA ILE A 58 3.30 5.49 -7.09
C ILE A 58 3.27 6.54 -8.19
N ARG A 59 2.08 6.82 -8.75
CA ARG A 59 1.90 7.85 -9.77
C ARG A 59 0.75 8.76 -9.36
N ALA A 60 1.01 10.03 -9.11
CA ALA A 60 -0.05 11.02 -8.92
C ALA A 60 -0.41 11.70 -10.24
N SER A 61 -1.71 11.83 -10.53
CA SER A 61 -2.23 12.68 -11.59
C SER A 61 -2.48 14.09 -11.06
N LYS A 62 -2.46 15.08 -11.96
CA LYS A 62 -2.84 16.47 -11.65
C LYS A 62 -4.31 16.63 -11.20
N SER A 63 -5.13 15.58 -11.32
CA SER A 63 -6.56 15.59 -11.00
C SER A 63 -6.88 15.03 -9.62
N GLY A 64 -5.88 14.70 -8.78
CA GLY A 64 -6.13 14.12 -7.46
C GLY A 64 -6.15 12.59 -7.41
N ASN A 65 -5.79 11.89 -8.49
CA ASN A 65 -5.79 10.43 -8.51
C ASN A 65 -4.37 9.90 -8.32
N ILE A 66 -4.13 9.12 -7.29
CA ILE A 66 -2.89 8.38 -7.07
C ILE A 66 -3.09 6.94 -7.50
N THR A 67 -2.23 6.45 -8.38
CA THR A 67 -2.14 5.03 -8.73
C THR A 67 -1.00 4.40 -7.92
N LEU A 68 -1.31 3.33 -7.20
CA LEU A 68 -0.37 2.48 -6.49
C LEU A 68 -0.13 1.20 -7.31
N GLU A 69 1.13 0.89 -7.57
CA GLU A 69 1.59 -0.28 -8.32
C GLU A 69 2.54 -1.08 -7.43
N ALA A 70 1.99 -2.06 -6.70
CA ALA A 70 2.73 -2.89 -5.75
C ALA A 70 3.56 -2.05 -4.76
N THR A 71 2.98 -0.97 -4.25
CA THR A 71 3.65 -0.06 -3.32
C THR A 71 3.77 -0.72 -1.94
N PRO A 72 4.95 -0.75 -1.31
CA PRO A 72 5.10 -1.22 0.06
C PRO A 72 4.21 -0.46 1.04
N LEU A 73 3.54 -1.17 1.95
CA LEU A 73 2.63 -0.59 2.93
C LEU A 73 3.25 0.56 3.75
N THR A 74 4.53 0.45 4.07
CA THR A 74 5.29 1.48 4.80
C THR A 74 5.35 2.81 4.07
N ILE A 75 5.47 2.78 2.73
CA ILE A 75 5.50 3.96 1.88
C ILE A 75 4.08 4.53 1.73
N VAL A 76 3.08 3.65 1.60
CA VAL A 76 1.67 4.04 1.51
C VAL A 76 1.24 4.81 2.77
N GLY A 77 1.58 4.33 3.97
CA GLY A 77 1.29 5.02 5.23
C GLY A 77 1.94 6.41 5.30
N GLN A 78 3.23 6.53 4.96
CA GLN A 78 3.94 7.82 4.98
C GLN A 78 3.34 8.88 4.04
N ILE A 79 2.78 8.45 2.92
CA ILE A 79 2.24 9.35 1.90
C ILE A 79 0.79 9.73 2.20
N LEU A 80 0.04 8.84 2.84
CA LEU A 80 -1.41 8.95 2.98
C LEU A 80 -1.87 9.18 4.43
N ASP A 81 -0.93 9.30 5.38
CA ASP A 81 -1.20 9.73 6.76
C ASP A 81 -2.05 11.01 6.73
N ASN A 82 -3.34 10.87 7.09
CA ASN A 82 -4.40 11.89 7.13
C ASN A 82 -5.15 12.21 5.81
N SER A 83 -5.02 11.40 4.77
CA SER A 83 -5.86 11.58 3.56
C SER A 83 -7.10 10.69 3.61
N LEU A 84 -8.28 11.32 3.63
CA LEU A 84 -9.53 10.64 3.30
C LEU A 84 -9.48 10.27 1.82
N ALA A 85 -9.72 9.01 1.52
CA ALA A 85 -9.68 8.56 0.15
C ALA A 85 -10.71 7.49 -0.15
N LYS A 86 -11.55 7.77 -1.15
CA LYS A 86 -12.42 6.77 -1.74
C LYS A 86 -11.62 5.96 -2.75
N SER A 87 -11.50 4.65 -2.51
CA SER A 87 -10.64 3.82 -3.34
C SER A 87 -10.98 2.35 -3.34
N GLN A 88 -10.66 1.70 -4.45
CA GLN A 88 -10.59 0.25 -4.54
C GLN A 88 -9.12 -0.15 -4.53
N LEU A 89 -8.68 -0.77 -3.44
CA LEU A 89 -7.31 -1.23 -3.26
C LEU A 89 -7.28 -2.76 -3.25
N GLN A 90 -6.19 -3.30 -3.79
CA GLN A 90 -5.80 -4.69 -3.63
C GLN A 90 -4.57 -4.71 -2.73
N VAL A 91 -4.69 -5.37 -1.58
CA VAL A 91 -3.59 -5.61 -0.66
C VAL A 91 -3.10 -7.03 -0.85
N ARG A 92 -1.80 -7.18 -1.08
CA ARG A 92 -1.11 -8.46 -1.18
C ARG A 92 -0.17 -8.61 0.00
N SER A 93 -0.41 -9.60 0.84
CA SER A 93 0.46 -9.96 1.96
C SER A 93 1.23 -11.23 1.63
N ILE A 94 2.53 -11.25 1.91
CA ILE A 94 3.40 -12.42 1.74
C ILE A 94 3.98 -12.75 3.12
N ASN A 95 3.47 -13.83 3.71
CA ASN A 95 3.96 -14.35 4.97
C ASN A 95 5.05 -15.38 4.69
N VAL A 96 6.25 -15.12 5.19
CA VAL A 96 7.34 -16.09 5.16
C VAL A 96 7.28 -16.82 6.50
N SER A 97 6.74 -18.04 6.51
CA SER A 97 6.74 -18.87 7.71
C SER A 97 8.20 -19.16 8.09
N GLN A 98 8.74 -18.44 9.06
CA GLN A 98 10.01 -18.81 9.65
C GLN A 98 9.77 -20.07 10.47
N THR A 99 10.20 -21.22 9.96
CA THR A 99 10.34 -22.40 10.82
C THR A 99 11.44 -22.10 11.82
N THR A 100 11.02 -21.74 13.04
CA THR A 100 11.89 -21.70 14.21
C THR A 100 12.56 -23.07 14.33
N ARG A 101 13.89 -23.05 14.33
CA ARG A 101 14.73 -24.25 14.41
C ARG A 101 14.90 -24.69 15.85
#